data_AF-A0A0D2LMI4-F1
#
_entry.id   AF-A0A0D2LMI4-F1
#
_cell.length_a   1.000
_cell.length_b   1.000
_cell.length_c   1.000
_cell.angle_alpha   90.00
_cell.angle_beta   90.00
_cell.angle_gamma   90.00
#
_symmetry.space_group_name_H-M   'P 1'
#
loop_
_entity.id
_entity.type
_entity.pdbx_description
1 polymer ?
#
loop_
_entity_poly.entity_id
_entity_poly.type
_entity_poly.pdbx_seq_one_letter_code
_entity_poly.pdbx_strand_id
1 'polypeptide(L)'
;MSGLTSQPNLGAIVNSLAGTALDTGISQAGLLRLSNYWEATRELYAPFESNMRYSSSDVYYHEMPGGQYTNLKFQAASLGLGDSWGKVQQAYAAANRALGDIVKVTPSSKVVGDLAQFMVQNDLNEHTLVERASELSLPGSVVEFMQGYIGQPPAGFPEPLRSRPLNPTPTRTITLDC
;
A
#
# COMPACT_ATOMS: atom_id res chain seq x y z
N MET A 1 9.90 -13.59 -13.22
CA MET A 1 9.00 -12.51 -12.70
C MET A 1 9.21 -12.27 -11.20
N SER A 2 10.41 -11.90 -10.74
CA SER A 2 10.75 -11.76 -9.31
C SER A 2 11.54 -10.48 -9.03
N GLY A 3 11.64 -10.09 -7.76
CA GLY A 3 12.36 -8.89 -7.31
C GLY A 3 11.52 -7.62 -7.34
N LEU A 4 12.10 -6.53 -6.84
CA LEU A 4 11.44 -5.23 -6.66
C LEU A 4 10.18 -5.37 -5.78
N THR A 5 8.99 -5.16 -6.33
CA THR A 5 7.70 -5.31 -5.64
C THR A 5 7.10 -6.71 -5.75
N SER A 6 7.75 -7.62 -6.48
CA SER A 6 7.40 -9.04 -6.54
C SER A 6 8.12 -9.82 -5.42
N GLN A 7 7.84 -11.11 -5.34
CA GLN A 7 8.51 -12.03 -4.44
C GLN A 7 10.02 -12.15 -4.74
N PRO A 8 10.82 -12.63 -3.78
CA PRO A 8 12.22 -12.98 -4.00
C PRO A 8 12.43 -13.94 -5.18
N ASN A 9 13.64 -13.98 -5.74
CA ASN A 9 13.94 -14.85 -6.87
C ASN A 9 13.96 -16.32 -6.43
N LEU A 10 13.01 -17.11 -6.95
CA LEU A 10 12.89 -18.54 -6.67
C LEU A 10 14.17 -19.31 -6.99
N GLY A 11 14.78 -19.06 -8.16
CA GLY A 11 16.03 -19.72 -8.57
C GLY A 11 17.20 -19.39 -7.64
N ALA A 12 17.29 -18.14 -7.18
CA ALA A 12 18.30 -17.73 -6.21
C ALA A 12 18.13 -18.43 -4.86
N ILE A 13 16.89 -18.53 -4.36
CA ILE A 13 16.58 -19.23 -3.11
C ILE A 13 16.92 -20.72 -3.24
N VAL A 14 16.45 -21.39 -4.30
CA VAL A 14 16.72 -22.80 -4.56
C VAL A 14 18.23 -23.07 -4.63
N ASN A 15 18.97 -22.25 -5.37
CA ASN A 15 20.42 -22.39 -5.48
C ASN A 15 21.16 -22.09 -4.17
N SER A 16 20.66 -21.18 -3.33
CA SER A 16 21.28 -20.91 -2.02
C SER A 16 21.15 -22.07 -1.02
N LEU A 17 20.17 -22.96 -1.23
CA LEU A 17 19.91 -24.11 -0.37
C LEU A 17 20.47 -25.42 -0.95
N ALA A 18 20.94 -25.42 -2.20
CA ALA A 18 21.45 -26.61 -2.87
C ALA A 18 22.65 -27.21 -2.13
N GLY A 19 22.63 -28.52 -1.90
CA GLY A 19 23.67 -29.26 -1.17
C GLY A 19 23.67 -29.04 0.35
N THR A 20 22.71 -28.29 0.90
CA THR A 20 22.52 -28.15 2.34
C THR A 20 21.56 -29.19 2.89
N ALA A 21 21.41 -29.27 4.22
CA ALA A 21 20.36 -30.09 4.84
C ALA A 21 18.93 -29.62 4.49
N LEU A 22 18.78 -28.40 3.97
CA LEU A 22 17.52 -27.79 3.53
C LEU A 22 17.38 -27.78 2.00
N ASP A 23 18.13 -28.63 1.28
CA ASP A 23 18.03 -28.73 -0.17
C ASP A 23 16.57 -28.99 -0.59
N THR A 24 16.10 -28.20 -1.54
CA THR A 24 14.71 -28.25 -2.01
C THR A 24 14.44 -29.38 -2.98
N GLY A 25 15.48 -29.98 -3.59
CA GLY A 25 15.34 -31.00 -4.63
C GLY A 25 14.73 -30.50 -5.95
N ILE A 26 14.53 -29.19 -6.11
CA ILE A 26 13.94 -28.60 -7.32
C ILE A 26 14.97 -28.57 -8.45
N SER A 27 14.57 -29.06 -9.64
CA SER A 27 15.46 -29.12 -10.81
C SER A 27 15.87 -27.73 -11.31
N GLN A 28 17.16 -27.42 -11.26
CA GLN A 28 17.72 -26.17 -11.81
C GLN A 28 17.44 -26.01 -13.31
N ALA A 29 17.61 -27.09 -14.08
CA ALA A 29 17.32 -27.08 -15.51
C ALA A 29 15.83 -26.81 -15.78
N GLY A 30 14.93 -27.31 -14.92
CA GLY A 30 13.51 -26.99 -14.97
C GLY A 30 13.22 -25.50 -14.71
N LEU A 31 13.86 -24.94 -13.67
CA LEU A 31 13.72 -23.52 -13.33
C LEU A 31 14.21 -22.60 -14.46
N LEU A 32 15.33 -22.92 -15.10
CA LEU A 32 15.84 -22.13 -16.22
C LEU A 32 14.88 -22.13 -17.41
N ARG A 33 14.30 -23.28 -17.77
CA ARG A 33 13.29 -23.35 -18.84
C ARG A 33 12.06 -22.50 -18.54
N LEU A 34 11.57 -22.54 -17.29
CA LEU A 34 10.46 -21.69 -16.86
C LEU A 34 10.84 -20.21 -16.88
N SER A 35 12.05 -19.86 -16.46
CA SER A 35 12.54 -18.48 -16.50
C SER A 35 12.56 -17.92 -17.91
N ASN A 36 13.09 -18.65 -18.89
CA ASN A 36 13.16 -18.22 -20.28
C ASN A 36 11.76 -18.02 -20.89
N TYR A 37 10.82 -18.91 -20.57
CA TYR A 37 9.43 -18.76 -20.99
C TYR A 37 8.80 -17.47 -20.43
N TRP A 38 8.98 -17.21 -19.13
CA TRP A 38 8.43 -16.03 -18.48
C TRP A 38 9.12 -14.73 -18.90
N GLU A 39 10.39 -14.78 -19.26
CA GLU A 39 11.12 -13.65 -19.83
C GLU A 39 10.51 -13.22 -21.17
N ALA A 40 10.38 -14.15 -22.13
CA ALA A 40 9.74 -13.87 -23.41
C ALA A 40 8.27 -13.44 -23.25
N THR A 41 7.55 -14.06 -22.31
CA THR A 41 6.15 -13.68 -22.03
C THR A 41 6.06 -12.26 -21.47
N ARG A 42 7.00 -11.83 -20.62
CA ARG A 42 7.01 -10.49 -20.01
C ARG A 42 7.11 -9.38 -21.05
N GLU A 43 7.84 -9.60 -22.14
CA GLU A 43 8.00 -8.62 -23.23
C GLU A 43 6.65 -8.19 -23.83
N LEU A 44 5.68 -9.10 -23.89
CA LEU A 44 4.31 -8.80 -24.36
C LEU A 44 3.58 -7.78 -23.49
N TYR A 45 4.02 -7.60 -22.24
CA TYR A 45 3.42 -6.71 -21.24
C TYR A 45 4.24 -5.43 -21.02
N ALA A 46 5.20 -5.12 -21.90
CA ALA A 46 6.04 -3.92 -21.81
C ALA A 46 5.27 -2.60 -21.55
N PRO A 47 4.08 -2.35 -22.13
CA PRO A 47 3.31 -1.13 -21.85
C PRO A 47 2.85 -0.97 -20.38
N PHE A 48 2.85 -2.04 -19.59
CA PHE A 48 2.40 -2.05 -18.20
C PHE A 48 3.56 -2.03 -17.18
N GLU A 49 4.81 -1.93 -17.63
CA GLU A 49 5.97 -1.90 -16.74
C GLU A 49 6.03 -0.61 -15.90
N SER A 50 6.28 -0.76 -14.59
CA SER A 50 6.26 0.36 -13.62
C SER A 50 7.49 1.29 -13.67
N ASN A 51 8.44 1.01 -14.57
CA ASN A 51 9.75 1.67 -14.67
C ASN A 51 10.55 1.70 -13.34
N MET A 52 10.22 0.85 -12.36
CA MET A 52 11.04 0.68 -11.16
C MET A 52 12.36 0.03 -11.53
N ARG A 53 13.47 0.68 -11.18
CA ARG A 53 14.82 0.24 -11.57
C ARG A 53 15.58 -0.48 -10.46
N TYR A 54 15.23 -0.25 -9.21
CA TYR A 54 15.95 -0.78 -8.04
C TYR A 54 15.01 -0.98 -6.86
N SER A 55 15.42 -1.87 -5.96
CA SER A 55 14.78 -2.05 -4.65
C SER A 55 15.17 -0.89 -3.74
N SER A 56 14.23 -0.42 -2.91
CA SER A 56 14.44 0.70 -1.99
C SER A 56 14.11 0.28 -0.56
N SER A 57 14.84 0.83 0.41
CA SER A 57 14.62 0.59 1.85
C SER A 57 13.52 1.50 2.43
N ASP A 58 13.00 2.43 1.64
CA ASP A 58 11.87 3.29 2.02
C ASP A 58 10.59 2.51 2.36
N VAL A 59 10.49 1.25 1.93
CA VAL A 59 9.41 0.33 2.33
C VAL A 59 9.27 0.21 3.85
N TYR A 60 10.36 0.30 4.61
CA TYR A 60 10.33 0.27 6.07
C TYR A 60 9.80 1.56 6.71
N TYR A 61 9.67 2.62 5.91
CA TYR A 61 9.12 3.90 6.35
C TYR A 61 7.65 4.05 5.96
N HIS A 62 7.30 3.78 4.70
CA HIS A 62 5.93 3.97 4.22
C HIS A 62 5.07 2.70 4.29
N GLU A 63 5.69 1.52 4.38
CA GLU A 63 5.00 0.23 4.56
C GLU A 63 3.88 -0.01 3.53
N MET A 64 4.14 0.37 2.28
CA MET A 64 3.20 0.11 1.19
C MET A 64 3.40 -1.34 0.73
N PRO A 65 2.33 -2.15 0.66
CA PRO A 65 2.40 -3.43 -0.04
C PRO A 65 2.89 -3.26 -1.47
N GLY A 66 3.62 -4.23 -2.02
CA GLY A 66 4.24 -4.12 -3.34
C GLY A 66 3.25 -3.74 -4.47
N GLY A 67 2.07 -4.36 -4.50
CA GLY A 67 1.02 -4.00 -5.47
C GLY A 67 0.39 -2.63 -5.22
N GLN A 68 0.30 -2.20 -3.96
CA GLN A 68 -0.17 -0.86 -3.62
C GLN A 68 0.84 0.19 -4.10
N TYR A 69 2.14 -0.05 -3.96
CA TYR A 69 3.18 0.89 -4.37
C TYR A 69 3.08 1.23 -5.86
N THR A 70 3.04 0.22 -6.73
CA THR A 70 2.96 0.44 -8.19
C THR A 70 1.66 1.11 -8.60
N ASN A 71 0.53 0.65 -8.03
CA ASN A 71 -0.78 1.23 -8.33
C ASN A 71 -0.86 2.70 -7.89
N LEU A 72 -0.41 3.01 -6.68
CA LEU A 72 -0.43 4.37 -6.14
C LEU A 72 0.48 5.30 -6.94
N LYS A 73 1.63 4.81 -7.42
CA LYS A 73 2.53 5.58 -8.29
C LYS A 73 1.88 5.94 -9.62
N PHE A 74 1.17 5.01 -10.25
CA PHE A 74 0.40 5.29 -11.47
C PHE A 74 -0.73 6.28 -11.21
N GLN A 75 -1.49 6.13 -10.11
CA GLN A 75 -2.54 7.07 -9.73
C GLN A 75 -2.00 8.49 -9.49
N ALA A 76 -0.91 8.61 -8.73
CA ALA A 76 -0.25 9.89 -8.48
C ALA A 76 0.19 10.56 -9.79
N ALA A 77 0.75 9.80 -10.74
CA ALA A 77 1.10 10.32 -12.06
C ALA A 77 -0.13 10.83 -12.83
N SER A 78 -1.24 10.09 -12.83
CA SER A 78 -2.51 10.50 -13.46
C SER A 78 -3.12 11.75 -12.82
N LEU A 79 -2.86 12.01 -11.55
CA LEU A 79 -3.31 13.21 -10.82
C LEU A 79 -2.34 14.39 -10.93
N GLY A 80 -1.28 14.29 -11.75
CA GLY A 80 -0.25 15.33 -11.88
C GLY A 80 0.70 15.44 -10.68
N LEU A 81 0.69 14.44 -9.78
CA LEU A 81 1.56 14.35 -8.61
C LEU A 81 2.82 13.51 -8.86
N GLY A 82 3.12 13.16 -10.11
CA GLY A 82 4.26 12.30 -10.47
C GLY A 82 5.60 12.83 -9.96
N ASP A 83 5.85 14.13 -10.13
CA ASP A 83 7.06 14.81 -9.64
C ASP A 83 7.10 14.94 -8.11
N SER A 84 5.96 14.75 -7.46
CA SER A 84 5.79 14.78 -6.01
C SER A 84 5.68 13.39 -5.38
N TRP A 85 6.15 12.33 -6.06
CA TRP A 85 6.08 10.95 -5.54
C TRP A 85 6.68 10.81 -4.14
N GLY A 86 7.82 11.46 -3.87
CA GLY A 86 8.43 11.45 -2.53
C GLY A 86 7.52 12.06 -1.46
N LYS A 87 6.74 13.10 -1.80
CA LYS A 87 5.74 13.66 -0.88
C LYS A 87 4.57 12.71 -0.66
N VAL A 88 4.14 11.98 -1.70
CA VAL A 88 3.09 10.95 -1.58
C VAL A 88 3.54 9.82 -0.65
N GLN A 89 4.80 9.37 -0.74
CA GLN A 89 5.34 8.37 0.19
C GLN A 89 5.36 8.86 1.64
N GLN A 90 5.76 10.11 1.88
CA GLN A 90 5.72 10.74 3.20
C GLN A 90 4.29 10.90 3.73
N ALA A 91 3.38 11.35 2.88
CA ALA A 91 1.97 11.51 3.23
C ALA A 91 1.32 10.15 3.51
N TYR A 92 1.75 9.06 2.86
CA TYR A 92 1.23 7.72 3.14
C TYR A 92 1.59 7.24 4.55
N ALA A 93 2.84 7.46 4.98
CA ALA A 93 3.24 7.17 6.36
C ALA A 93 2.49 8.07 7.37
N ALA A 94 2.28 9.34 7.05
CA ALA A 94 1.51 10.27 7.89
C ALA A 94 0.02 9.91 7.96
N ALA A 95 -0.59 9.53 6.85
CA ALA A 95 -1.96 9.06 6.75
C ALA A 95 -2.15 7.79 7.59
N ASN A 96 -1.20 6.85 7.57
CA ASN A 96 -1.26 5.67 8.41
C ASN A 96 -1.31 6.02 9.91
N ARG A 97 -0.44 6.93 10.37
CA ARG A 97 -0.43 7.39 11.77
C ARG A 97 -1.72 8.13 12.13
N ALA A 98 -2.18 9.03 11.25
CA ALA A 98 -3.43 9.75 11.44
C ALA A 98 -4.63 8.80 11.58
N LEU A 99 -4.61 7.67 10.86
CA LEU A 99 -5.65 6.63 10.90
C LEU A 99 -5.50 5.65 12.08
N GLY A 100 -4.52 5.84 12.97
CA GLY A 100 -4.31 5.02 14.17
C GLY A 100 -3.37 3.82 13.96
N ASP A 101 -2.43 3.93 13.04
CA ASP A 101 -1.42 2.91 12.72
C ASP A 101 -2.01 1.53 12.39
N ILE A 102 -2.73 1.47 11.26
CA ILE A 102 -3.51 0.31 10.88
C ILE A 102 -2.69 -0.72 10.11
N VAL A 103 -3.18 -1.97 10.08
CA VAL A 103 -2.70 -2.97 9.13
C VAL A 103 -3.09 -2.53 7.72
N LYS A 104 -2.08 -2.44 6.84
CA LYS A 104 -2.22 -1.95 5.45
C LYS A 104 -2.14 -3.11 4.47
N VAL A 105 -3.29 -3.65 4.10
CA VAL A 105 -3.46 -4.66 3.05
C VAL A 105 -4.76 -4.36 2.31
N THR A 106 -4.99 -4.91 1.12
CA THR A 106 -6.26 -4.65 0.43
C THR A 106 -7.47 -5.09 1.30
N PRO A 107 -8.48 -4.22 1.54
CA PRO A 107 -8.67 -2.88 0.97
C PRO A 107 -8.12 -1.69 1.81
N SER A 108 -7.69 -1.87 3.06
CA SER A 108 -7.19 -0.77 3.92
C SER A 108 -5.97 -0.04 3.34
N SER A 109 -5.10 -0.71 2.58
CA SER A 109 -3.98 -0.04 1.90
C SER A 109 -4.45 1.01 0.88
N LYS A 110 -5.61 0.79 0.25
CA LYS A 110 -6.23 1.78 -0.65
C LYS A 110 -6.74 2.98 0.12
N VAL A 111 -7.34 2.76 1.29
CA VAL A 111 -7.81 3.85 2.18
C VAL A 111 -6.66 4.80 2.53
N VAL A 112 -5.54 4.25 2.98
CA VAL A 112 -4.34 5.04 3.31
C VAL A 112 -3.79 5.74 2.04
N GLY A 113 -3.79 5.06 0.90
CA GLY A 113 -3.32 5.63 -0.37
C GLY A 113 -4.18 6.79 -0.90
N ASP A 114 -5.50 6.67 -0.82
CA ASP A 114 -6.44 7.73 -1.21
C ASP A 114 -6.29 8.94 -0.27
N LEU A 115 -6.15 8.72 1.05
CA LEU A 115 -5.89 9.78 2.03
C LEU A 115 -4.54 10.47 1.79
N ALA A 116 -3.49 9.72 1.49
CA ALA A 116 -2.16 10.27 1.21
C ALA A 116 -2.17 11.23 0.02
N GLN A 117 -2.81 10.82 -1.09
CA GLN A 117 -2.96 11.67 -2.27
C GLN A 117 -3.77 12.93 -1.94
N PHE A 118 -4.87 12.77 -1.20
CA PHE A 118 -5.68 13.89 -0.72
C PHE A 118 -4.87 14.87 0.13
N MET A 119 -4.05 14.36 1.05
CA MET A 119 -3.19 15.20 1.89
C MET A 119 -2.18 16.00 1.05
N VAL A 120 -1.54 15.38 0.06
CA VAL A 120 -0.60 16.08 -0.83
C VAL A 120 -1.30 17.15 -1.67
N GLN A 121 -2.49 16.86 -2.21
CA GLN A 121 -3.25 17.81 -3.03
C GLN A 121 -3.72 19.04 -2.24
N ASN A 122 -3.98 18.87 -0.94
CA ASN A 122 -4.52 19.92 -0.06
C ASN A 122 -3.46 20.53 0.87
N ASP A 123 -2.18 20.19 0.67
CA ASP A 123 -1.05 20.62 1.50
C ASP A 123 -1.28 20.36 3.01
N LEU A 124 -1.76 19.15 3.33
CA LEU A 124 -2.08 18.72 4.68
C LEU A 124 -0.95 17.85 5.26
N ASN A 125 -0.74 18.01 6.57
CA ASN A 125 0.04 17.10 7.39
C ASN A 125 -0.89 16.40 8.40
N GLU A 126 -0.33 15.53 9.24
CA GLU A 126 -1.07 14.76 10.25
C GLU A 126 -1.90 15.65 11.17
N HIS A 127 -1.33 16.77 11.63
CA HIS A 127 -2.00 17.71 12.53
C HIS A 127 -3.10 18.50 11.82
N THR A 128 -2.78 19.11 10.67
CA THR A 128 -3.74 19.95 9.95
C THR A 128 -4.89 19.15 9.35
N LEU A 129 -4.67 17.87 9.04
CA LEU A 129 -5.73 16.93 8.67
C LEU A 129 -6.77 16.79 9.80
N VAL A 130 -6.32 16.56 11.03
CA VAL A 130 -7.22 16.39 12.19
C VAL A 130 -7.90 17.71 12.54
N GLU A 131 -7.14 18.80 12.60
CA GLU A 131 -7.65 20.13 12.93
C GLU A 131 -8.79 20.56 12.00
N ARG A 132 -8.62 20.33 10.70
CA ARG A 132 -9.55 20.77 9.66
C ARG A 132 -10.55 19.69 9.23
N ALA A 133 -10.58 18.54 9.91
CA ALA A 133 -11.35 17.36 9.48
C ALA A 133 -12.85 17.66 9.22
N SER A 134 -13.45 18.64 9.90
CA SER A 134 -14.85 19.05 9.68
C SER A 134 -15.09 19.84 8.39
N GLU A 135 -14.05 20.41 7.80
CA GLU A 135 -14.09 21.23 6.57
C GLU A 135 -13.67 20.43 5.33
N LEU A 136 -13.06 19.25 5.54
CA LEU A 136 -12.45 18.46 4.48
C LEU A 136 -13.45 17.46 3.91
N SER A 137 -13.64 17.52 2.59
CA SER A 137 -14.33 16.48 1.83
C SER A 137 -13.41 15.27 1.63
N LEU A 138 -13.29 14.44 2.67
CA LEU A 138 -12.43 13.26 2.66
C LEU A 138 -12.80 12.27 1.52
N PRO A 139 -11.83 11.51 0.99
CA PRO A 139 -12.12 10.47 0.01
C PRO A 139 -13.15 9.45 0.51
N GLY A 140 -14.01 8.97 -0.39
CA GLY A 140 -15.08 8.03 -0.02
C GLY A 140 -14.59 6.76 0.69
N SER A 141 -13.43 6.21 0.28
CA SER A 141 -12.81 5.05 0.93
C SER A 141 -12.42 5.32 2.39
N VAL A 142 -12.03 6.55 2.72
CA VAL A 142 -11.70 6.99 4.08
C VAL A 142 -12.96 7.13 4.92
N VAL A 143 -14.01 7.74 4.35
CA VAL A 143 -15.32 7.86 4.99
C VAL A 143 -15.90 6.46 5.29
N GLU A 144 -15.90 5.55 4.31
CA GLU A 144 -16.38 4.17 4.47
C GLU A 144 -15.58 3.40 5.52
N PHE A 145 -14.26 3.56 5.55
CA PHE A 145 -13.42 3.00 6.60
C PHE A 145 -13.84 3.51 7.98
N MET A 146 -13.96 4.83 8.15
CA MET A 146 -14.37 5.45 9.42
C MET A 146 -15.80 5.08 9.84
N GLN A 147 -16.67 4.76 8.87
CA GLN A 147 -18.00 4.21 9.14
C GLN A 147 -17.98 2.75 9.58
N GLY A 148 -16.85 2.04 9.46
CA GLY A 148 -16.70 0.64 9.86
C GLY A 148 -17.05 -0.38 8.77
N TYR A 149 -17.14 0.02 7.48
CA TYR A 149 -17.52 -0.91 6.41
C TYR A 149 -16.49 -2.01 6.15
N ILE A 150 -15.22 -1.80 6.52
CA ILE A 150 -14.15 -2.79 6.36
C ILE A 150 -13.68 -3.36 7.71
N GLY A 151 -14.55 -3.31 8.73
CA GLY A 151 -14.28 -3.78 10.09
C GLY A 151 -13.79 -2.68 11.03
N GLN A 152 -13.22 -3.09 12.16
CA GLN A 152 -12.68 -2.18 13.17
C GLN A 152 -11.18 -2.43 13.39
N PRO A 153 -10.36 -1.38 13.45
CA PRO A 153 -8.99 -1.51 13.91
C PRO A 153 -8.95 -1.94 15.40
N PRO A 154 -7.93 -2.71 15.83
CA PRO A 154 -7.86 -3.25 17.20
C PRO A 154 -7.91 -2.19 18.31
N ALA A 155 -7.35 -1.01 18.06
CA ALA A 155 -7.33 0.11 19.01
C ALA A 155 -8.56 1.04 18.88
N GLY A 156 -9.55 0.68 18.05
CA GLY A 156 -10.63 1.57 17.67
C GLY A 156 -10.16 2.68 16.71
N PHE A 157 -11.11 3.51 16.28
CA PHE A 157 -10.83 4.58 15.33
C PHE A 157 -10.29 5.83 16.04
N PRO A 158 -9.39 6.59 15.39
CA PRO A 158 -8.85 7.82 15.97
C PRO A 158 -9.90 8.92 16.03
N GLU A 159 -10.10 9.46 17.23
CA GLU A 159 -10.91 10.66 17.47
C GLU A 159 -10.00 11.87 17.70
N PRO A 160 -10.37 13.09 17.23
CA PRO A 160 -11.67 13.46 16.64
C PRO A 160 -11.72 13.28 15.11
N LEU A 161 -10.75 12.58 14.52
CA LEU A 161 -10.64 12.44 13.06
C LEU A 161 -11.84 11.68 12.46
N ARG A 162 -12.41 10.72 13.18
CA ARG A 162 -13.62 10.01 12.77
C ARG A 162 -14.89 10.84 12.97
N SER A 163 -15.09 11.44 14.15
CA SER A 163 -16.36 12.06 14.49
C SER A 163 -16.65 13.36 13.73
N ARG A 164 -15.60 14.15 13.40
CA ARG A 164 -15.74 15.45 12.72
C ARG A 164 -16.34 15.36 11.31
N PRO A 165 -15.80 14.52 10.39
CA PRO A 165 -16.33 14.42 9.03
C PRO A 165 -17.63 13.62 8.93
N LEU A 166 -17.93 12.77 9.93
CA LEU A 166 -19.08 11.88 9.91
C LEU A 166 -20.33 12.41 10.62
N ASN A 167 -20.38 13.65 11.08
CA ASN A 167 -21.59 14.16 11.74
C ASN A 167 -22.59 14.72 10.70
N PRO A 168 -23.80 14.14 10.48
CA PRO A 168 -24.51 13.10 11.24
C PRO A 168 -24.55 11.69 10.58
N THR A 169 -23.66 11.42 9.63
CA THR A 169 -23.50 10.13 8.95
C THR A 169 -23.47 8.91 9.91
N PRO A 170 -24.28 7.86 9.66
CA PRO A 170 -24.31 6.67 10.51
C PRO A 170 -22.97 5.93 10.57
N THR A 171 -22.61 5.46 11.76
CA THR A 171 -21.42 4.62 11.99
C THR A 171 -21.84 3.20 12.41
N ARG A 172 -21.07 2.20 11.98
CA ARG A 172 -21.21 0.80 12.40
C ARG A 172 -20.14 0.49 13.42
N THR A 173 -20.54 0.34 14.68
CA THR A 173 -19.66 -0.15 15.73
C THR A 173 -20.21 -1.48 16.20
N ILE A 174 -19.54 -2.59 15.88
CA ILE A 174 -19.80 -3.88 16.52
C ILE A 174 -19.27 -3.74 17.95
N THR A 175 -20.15 -3.76 18.94
CA THR A 175 -19.75 -4.00 20.32
C THR A 175 -19.41 -5.47 20.43
N LEU A 176 -18.15 -5.77 20.72
CA LEU A 176 -17.78 -7.10 21.20
C LEU A 176 -18.30 -7.16 22.64
N ASP A 177 -19.51 -7.69 22.81
CA ASP A 177 -20.00 -8.09 24.13
C ASP A 177 -19.12 -9.26 24.58
N CYS A 178 -18.07 -8.95 25.33
CA CYS A 178 -17.23 -9.92 26.04
C CYS A 178 -17.92 -10.41 27.31
#